data_AF-F0EGU8-F1
#
_entry.id   AF-F0EGU8-F1
#
_cell.length_a   1.000
_cell.length_b   1.000
_cell.length_c   1.000
_cell.angle_alpha   90.00
_cell.angle_beta   90.00
_cell.angle_gamma   90.00
#
_symmetry.space_group_name_H-M   'P 1'
#
loop_
_entity.id
_entity.type
_entity.pdbx_description
1 polymer ?
#
loop_
_entity_poly.entity_id
_entity_poly.type
_entity_poly.pdbx_seq_one_letter_code
_entity_poly.pdbx_strand_id
1 'polypeptide(L)'
;MERWFEEAQLQVIELPIEWQENRPVYRAFIRELPTIQGEGTSRQAVYRQLAEAYAAYLAQLREVNEAQEEMTSSLLSTEELLRYYDGETFDGFELPSDE
;
A
#
# COMPACT_ATOMS: atom_id res chain seq x y z
N MET A 1 19.16 8.33 -8.53
CA MET A 1 18.31 8.02 -7.36
C MET A 1 16.85 8.32 -7.67
N GLU A 2 16.52 9.44 -8.34
CA GLU A 2 15.13 9.81 -8.69
C GLU A 2 14.38 8.77 -9.56
N ARG A 3 15.08 8.11 -10.50
CA ARG A 3 14.45 7.13 -11.41
C ARG A 3 13.68 5.99 -10.73
N TRP A 4 14.11 5.56 -9.54
CA TRP A 4 13.43 4.47 -8.84
C TRP A 4 12.02 4.85 -8.39
N PHE A 5 11.82 6.11 -7.96
CA PHE A 5 10.48 6.61 -7.64
C PHE A 5 9.64 6.78 -8.90
N GLU A 6 10.24 7.21 -10.01
CA GLU A 6 9.56 7.32 -11.31
C GLU A 6 9.09 5.94 -11.83
N GLU A 7 9.94 4.91 -11.72
CA GLU A 7 9.61 3.52 -12.08
C GLU A 7 8.47 2.95 -11.22
N ALA A 8 8.44 3.32 -9.94
CA ALA A 8 7.36 2.97 -9.03
C ALA A 8 6.10 3.86 -9.18
N GLN A 9 6.08 4.79 -10.14
CA GLN A 9 5.02 5.79 -10.34
C GLN A 9 4.74 6.64 -9.08
N LEU A 10 5.76 6.88 -8.26
CA LEU A 10 5.68 7.68 -7.03
C LEU A 10 6.18 9.10 -7.27
N GLN A 11 5.42 10.07 -6.78
CA GLN A 11 5.79 11.48 -6.86
C GLN A 11 6.34 11.96 -5.51
N VAL A 12 7.60 12.38 -5.49
CA VAL A 12 8.21 13.02 -4.32
C VAL A 12 7.91 14.51 -4.35
N ILE A 13 7.28 15.02 -3.30
CA ILE A 13 6.98 16.44 -3.12
C ILE A 13 7.95 17.02 -2.12
N GLU A 14 8.81 17.93 -2.59
CA GLU A 14 9.75 18.67 -1.74
C GLU A 14 9.04 19.89 -1.14
N LEU A 15 9.19 20.05 0.18
CA LEU A 15 8.66 21.20 0.91
C LEU A 15 9.66 22.37 0.90
N PRO A 16 9.18 23.61 1.11
CA PRO A 16 10.06 24.77 1.25
C PRO A 16 11.14 24.53 2.30
N ILE A 17 12.38 24.92 1.99
CA ILE A 17 13.51 24.76 2.90
C ILE A 17 13.32 25.67 4.11
N GLU A 18 13.33 25.08 5.29
CA GLU A 18 13.24 25.82 6.55
C GLU A 18 14.63 25.98 7.16
N TRP A 19 14.86 27.09 7.85
CA TRP A 19 16.10 27.31 8.58
C TRP A 19 15.84 27.10 10.07
N GLN A 20 16.44 26.05 10.65
CA GLN A 20 16.40 25.79 12.09
C GLN A 20 17.82 25.78 12.63
N GLU A 21 18.06 26.48 13.74
CA GLU A 21 19.37 26.54 14.41
C GLU A 21 20.54 26.87 13.45
N ASN A 22 20.29 27.78 12.51
CA ASN A 22 21.26 28.20 11.48
C ASN A 22 21.69 27.09 10.51
N ARG A 23 20.85 26.04 10.34
CA ARG A 23 21.04 24.96 9.36
C ARG A 23 19.82 24.83 8.44
N PRO A 24 20.02 24.55 7.14
CA PRO A 24 18.92 24.28 6.24
C PRO A 24 18.33 22.90 6.52
N VAL A 25 17.01 22.85 6.65
CA VAL A 25 16.21 21.65 6.86
C VAL A 25 15.42 21.40 5.59
N TYR A 26 15.70 20.26 4.97
CA TYR A 26 15.01 19.76 3.80
C TYR A 26 13.96 18.77 4.25
N ARG A 27 12.74 18.94 3.75
CA ARG A 27 11.62 18.03 4.02
C ARG A 27 10.98 17.62 2.71
N ALA A 28 10.57 16.37 2.61
CA ALA A 28 9.80 15.89 1.48
C ALA A 28 8.93 14.71 1.90
N PHE A 29 7.91 14.42 1.10
CA PHE A 29 7.03 13.28 1.29
C PHE A 29 6.61 12.68 -0.04
N ILE A 30 6.11 11.44 -0.02
CA ILE A 30 5.58 10.78 -1.20
C ILE A 30 4.09 11.13 -1.32
N ARG A 31 3.65 11.67 -2.46
CA ARG A 31 2.27 12.16 -2.65
C ARG A 31 1.23 11.05 -2.48
N GLU A 32 1.53 9.88 -3.03
CA GLU A 32 0.67 8.69 -3.00
C GLU A 32 0.67 8.04 -1.61
N LEU A 33 1.72 8.27 -0.82
CA LEU A 33 1.90 7.74 0.53
C LEU A 33 2.32 8.86 1.49
N PRO A 34 1.40 9.77 1.88
CA PRO A 34 1.72 10.93 2.73
C PRO A 34 2.23 10.56 4.13
N THR A 35 2.03 9.30 4.53
CA THR A 35 2.59 8.71 5.75
C THR A 35 4.11 8.56 5.69
N ILE A 36 4.68 8.46 4.48
CA ILE A 36 6.12 8.36 4.26
C ILE A 36 6.68 9.76 4.05
N GLN A 37 7.43 10.23 5.06
CA GLN A 37 8.04 11.55 5.09
C GLN A 37 9.53 11.43 5.42
N GLY A 38 10.33 12.34 4.87
CA GLY A 38 11.76 12.41 5.12
C GLY A 38 12.16 13.83 5.51
N GLU A 39 13.10 13.92 6.44
CA GLU A 39 13.68 15.17 6.92
C GLU A 39 15.20 15.01 7.02
N GLY A 40 15.94 16.01 6.53
CA GLY A 40 17.39 15.94 6.57
C GLY A 40 18.06 17.26 6.31
N THR A 41 19.37 17.29 6.57
CA THR A 41 20.23 18.46 6.32
C THR A 41 20.66 18.59 4.86
N SER A 42 20.27 17.63 4.01
CA SER A 42 20.52 17.66 2.57
C SER A 42 19.41 16.93 1.82
N ARG A 43 19.20 17.31 0.55
CA ARG A 43 18.25 16.62 -0.34
C ARG A 43 18.55 15.12 -0.45
N GLN A 44 19.82 14.75 -0.59
CA GLN A 44 20.21 13.34 -0.71
C GLN A 44 19.84 12.52 0.53
N ALA A 45 20.00 13.09 1.74
CA ALA A 45 19.60 12.44 2.98
C ALA A 45 18.09 12.19 3.01
N VAL A 46 17.28 13.16 2.59
CA VAL A 46 15.83 13.03 2.51
C VAL A 46 15.42 11.93 1.54
N TYR A 47 15.95 11.91 0.31
CA TYR A 47 15.60 10.86 -0.68
C TYR A 47 16.01 9.47 -0.22
N ARG A 48 17.16 9.35 0.47
CA ARG A 48 17.58 8.08 1.07
C ARG A 48 16.58 7.62 2.13
N GLN A 49 16.17 8.52 3.04
CA GLN A 49 15.22 8.20 4.09
C GLN A 49 13.85 7.81 3.52
N LEU A 50 13.37 8.51 2.48
CA LEU A 50 12.14 8.17 1.78
C LEU A 50 12.22 6.78 1.13
N ALA A 51 13.36 6.43 0.52
CA ALA A 51 13.56 5.12 -0.09
C ALA A 51 13.59 3.99 0.94
N GLU A 52 14.29 4.20 2.07
CA GLU A 52 14.33 3.25 3.18
C GLU A 52 12.93 3.04 3.78
N ALA A 53 12.18 4.12 4.01
CA ALA A 53 10.82 4.06 4.54
C ALA A 53 9.84 3.37 3.57
N TYR A 54 9.96 3.62 2.26
CA TYR A 54 9.14 2.94 1.26
C TYR A 54 9.48 1.44 1.15
N ALA A 55 10.77 1.08 1.21
CA ALA A 55 11.17 -0.32 1.25
C ALA A 55 10.58 -1.04 2.48
N ALA A 56 10.58 -0.38 3.64
CA ALA A 56 9.95 -0.91 4.85
C ALA A 56 8.42 -1.05 4.71
N TYR A 57 7.76 -0.07 4.10
CA TYR A 57 6.32 -0.13 3.81
C TYR A 57 5.96 -1.33 2.92
N LEU A 58 6.74 -1.58 1.86
CA LEU A 58 6.54 -2.75 1.00
C LEU A 58 6.73 -4.08 1.75
N ALA A 59 7.69 -4.15 2.67
CA ALA A 59 7.90 -5.34 3.50
C ALA A 59 6.69 -5.59 4.42
N GLN A 60 6.19 -4.54 5.08
CA GLN A 60 4.97 -4.64 5.90
C GLN A 60 3.75 -5.06 5.08
N LEU A 61 3.59 -4.53 3.88
CA LEU A 61 2.48 -4.89 3.00
C LEU A 61 2.51 -6.38 2.65
N ARG A 62 3.71 -6.96 2.41
CA ARG A 62 3.87 -8.39 2.15
C ARG A 62 3.51 -9.23 3.38
N GLU A 63 4.00 -8.86 4.54
CA GLU A 63 3.72 -9.57 5.80
C GLU A 63 2.21 -9.58 6.13
N VAL A 64 1.54 -8.43 5.95
CA VAL A 64 0.08 -8.34 6.13
C VAL A 64 -0.66 -9.23 5.13
N ASN A 65 -0.20 -9.27 3.87
CA ASN A 65 -0.84 -10.08 2.84
C ASN A 65 -0.63 -11.58 3.07
N GLU A 66 0.58 -12.00 3.44
CA GLU A 66 0.88 -13.38 3.84
C GLU A 66 0.05 -13.80 5.05
N ALA A 67 -0.04 -12.96 6.09
CA ALA A 67 -0.90 -13.22 7.23
C ALA A 67 -2.39 -13.29 6.86
N GLN A 68 -2.85 -12.46 5.91
CA GLN A 68 -4.22 -12.49 5.42
C GLN A 68 -4.50 -13.74 4.56
N GLU A 69 -3.55 -14.20 3.74
CA GLU A 69 -3.64 -15.46 3.00
C GLU A 69 -3.66 -16.68 3.94
N GLU A 70 -2.86 -16.68 5.01
CA GLU A 70 -2.90 -17.72 6.06
C GLU A 70 -4.25 -17.73 6.79
N MET A 71 -4.80 -16.57 7.13
CA MET A 71 -6.11 -16.48 7.78
C MET A 71 -7.26 -16.89 6.85
N THR A 72 -7.24 -16.47 5.58
CA THR A 72 -8.30 -16.80 4.60
C THR A 72 -8.25 -18.25 4.13
N SER A 73 -7.05 -18.83 3.99
CA SER A 73 -6.90 -20.27 3.76
C SER A 73 -7.29 -21.12 4.97
N SER A 74 -7.15 -20.59 6.20
CA SER A 74 -7.60 -21.25 7.43
C SER A 74 -9.11 -21.12 7.66
N LEU A 75 -9.77 -20.12 7.06
CA LEU A 75 -11.21 -19.87 7.27
C LEU A 75 -12.11 -20.83 6.49
N LEU A 76 -11.62 -21.42 5.39
CA LEU A 76 -12.34 -22.46 4.65
C LEU A 76 -11.37 -23.49 4.08
N SER A 77 -11.47 -24.72 4.54
CA SER A 77 -10.79 -25.86 3.91
C SER A 77 -11.35 -26.09 2.49
N THR A 78 -10.55 -26.67 1.59
CA THR A 78 -10.97 -26.99 0.21
C THR A 78 -12.25 -27.83 0.18
N GLU A 79 -12.45 -28.68 1.19
CA GLU A 79 -13.65 -29.51 1.37
C GLU A 79 -14.88 -28.68 1.78
N GLU A 80 -14.71 -27.58 2.54
CA GLU A 80 -15.80 -26.68 2.91
C GLU A 80 -16.23 -25.77 1.76
N LEU A 81 -15.30 -25.31 0.91
CA LEU A 81 -15.62 -24.61 -0.33
C LEU A 81 -16.45 -25.47 -1.29
N LEU A 82 -16.14 -26.77 -1.36
CA LEU A 82 -16.88 -27.73 -2.19
C LEU A 82 -18.26 -28.09 -1.62
N ARG A 83 -18.47 -27.97 -0.30
CA ARG A 83 -19.75 -28.25 0.36
C ARG A 83 -20.83 -27.21 0.02
N TYR A 84 -20.45 -25.97 -0.27
CA TYR A 84 -21.38 -24.94 -0.77
C TYR A 84 -21.65 -25.07 -2.28
N TYR A 85 -20.91 -25.93 -2.97
CA TYR A 85 -21.13 -26.29 -4.36
C TYR A 85 -21.91 -27.60 -4.44
N ASP A 86 -23.05 -27.71 -3.72
CA ASP A 86 -23.93 -28.90 -3.74
C ASP A 86 -24.75 -29.03 -5.05
N GLY A 87 -24.26 -28.43 -6.15
CA GLY A 87 -24.88 -28.57 -7.46
C GLY A 87 -26.31 -28.03 -7.59
N GLU A 88 -26.82 -27.25 -6.63
CA GLU A 88 -28.10 -26.58 -6.79
C GLU A 88 -27.98 -25.58 -7.95
N THR A 89 -28.74 -25.82 -9.00
CA THR A 89 -28.96 -24.87 -10.09
C THR A 89 -29.52 -23.59 -9.49
N PHE A 90 -28.90 -22.45 -9.79
CA PHE A 90 -29.41 -21.13 -9.46
C PHE A 90 -30.85 -21.01 -9.99
N ASP A 91 -31.83 -21.19 -9.10
CA ASP A 91 -33.23 -20.92 -9.38
C ASP A 91 -33.35 -19.40 -9.44
N GLY A 92 -33.41 -18.87 -10.65
CA GLY A 92 -33.33 -17.44 -10.90
C GLY A 92 -34.37 -16.68 -10.09
N PHE A 93 -34.07 -15.44 -9.71
CA PHE A 93 -35.09 -14.55 -9.18
C PHE A 93 -36.17 -14.34 -10.25
N GLU A 94 -37.33 -14.99 -10.10
CA GLU A 94 -38.52 -14.65 -10.87
C GLU A 94 -38.91 -13.21 -10.52
N LEU A 95 -38.74 -12.31 -11.49
CA LEU A 95 -39.31 -10.98 -11.40
C LEU A 95 -40.84 -11.14 -11.44
N PRO A 96 -41.61 -10.55 -10.50
CA PRO A 96 -43.05 -10.54 -10.63
C PRO A 96 -43.40 -9.83 -11.94
N SER A 97 -43.99 -10.58 -12.87
CA SER A 97 -44.62 -10.00 -14.04
C SER A 97 -45.90 -9.33 -13.55
N ASP A 98 -45.88 -8.01 -13.48
CA ASP A 98 -47.04 -7.18 -13.20
C ASP A 98 -47.94 -7.18 -14.45
N GLU A 99 -48.98 -8.03 -14.45
CA GLU A 99 -50.18 -7.92 -15.29
C GLU A 99 -51.43 -8.32 -14.50
#